data_AF-A0A522I9H8-F1
#
_entry.id   AF-A0A522I9H8-F1
#
_cell.length_a   1.000
_cell.length_b   1.000
_cell.length_c   1.000
_cell.angle_alpha   90.00
_cell.angle_beta   90.00
_cell.angle_gamma   90.00
#
_symmetry.space_group_name_H-M   'P 1'
#
loop_
_entity.id
_entity.type
_entity.pdbx_description
1 polymer ?
#
loop_
_entity_poly.entity_id
_entity_poly.type
_entity_poly.pdbx_seq_one_letter_code
_entity_poly.pdbx_strand_id
1 'polypeptide(L)'
;MMRAMRCLVLTCAWFMLATPALAGKTPPVAKAPVWRGQTSPSKAALARDKAQLAFQRDLVSVLAPRADAMPLLGAALLARPLFNQPPSNSFHSLIERAAQADGNGPAVSWIRLADCDARAATCPNPDALDTLLKQAPDNAAAWLVKLGVDARNQKEDAAREDLHAAAAAKVYDDYAGTSLKALADSVGVLPPPAATFDHTHAAGAVGMQTVMIFGLASTQPQPSLQLVAKLCENAGKDDSIKADCLRLAKLLEWGSSPLARSLGLHLRDVLVDDPAQQQQAKDARRNLIWQVQNFNQLLTRVQDDSSLAQHLLALARNGGTEMSLQLAALRDDNIPIDPPTDWQPRKAE
;
A
#
# COMPACT_ATOMS: atom_id res chain seq x y z
N MET A 1 -12.24 -11.11 -57.64
CA MET A 1 -11.58 -12.41 -57.33
C MET A 1 -10.33 -12.12 -56.52
N MET A 2 -10.23 -12.75 -55.35
CA MET A 2 -9.03 -13.02 -54.53
C MET A 2 -8.18 -11.88 -53.95
N ARG A 3 -8.22 -11.83 -52.59
CA ARG A 3 -7.08 -11.89 -51.63
C ARG A 3 -6.08 -10.70 -51.66
N ALA A 4 -5.65 -10.12 -50.54
CA ALA A 4 -5.18 -10.82 -49.36
C ALA A 4 -5.24 -9.96 -48.08
N MET A 5 -5.65 -10.64 -47.03
CA MET A 5 -5.61 -10.29 -45.62
C MET A 5 -4.15 -10.36 -45.14
N ARG A 6 -3.62 -9.30 -44.53
CA ARG A 6 -2.35 -9.34 -43.81
C ARG A 6 -2.63 -9.46 -42.31
N CYS A 7 -2.50 -10.67 -41.80
CA CYS A 7 -2.41 -10.96 -40.37
C CYS A 7 -1.06 -10.42 -39.86
N LEU A 8 -1.10 -9.52 -38.89
CA LEU A 8 0.07 -9.16 -38.07
C LEU A 8 -0.10 -9.87 -36.73
N VAL A 9 0.51 -11.05 -36.66
CA VAL A 9 0.78 -11.79 -35.43
C VAL A 9 1.90 -11.03 -34.71
N LEU A 10 1.63 -10.49 -33.52
CA LEU A 10 2.66 -9.99 -32.61
C LEU A 10 2.75 -10.95 -31.43
N THR A 11 3.77 -11.79 -31.51
CA THR A 11 4.24 -12.69 -30.47
C THR A 11 4.73 -11.88 -29.26
N CYS A 12 4.00 -11.97 -28.14
CA CYS A 12 4.55 -11.63 -26.82
C CYS A 12 5.46 -12.78 -26.37
N ALA A 13 6.76 -12.62 -26.60
CA ALA A 13 7.76 -13.26 -25.80
C ALA A 13 8.11 -12.31 -24.66
N TRP A 14 7.96 -12.74 -23.41
CA TRP A 14 8.88 -12.42 -22.31
C TRP A 14 8.79 -13.56 -21.29
N PHE A 15 9.70 -14.51 -21.47
CA PHE A 15 10.08 -15.49 -20.48
C PHE A 15 11.16 -14.90 -19.58
N MET A 16 11.01 -15.07 -18.28
CA MET A 16 12.13 -15.33 -17.38
C MET A 16 11.76 -16.60 -16.61
N LEU A 17 12.32 -17.73 -17.06
CA LEU A 17 12.39 -18.98 -16.32
C LEU A 17 13.46 -18.82 -15.24
N ALA A 18 13.09 -19.06 -13.98
CA ALA A 18 14.06 -19.38 -12.94
C ALA A 18 13.86 -20.85 -12.57
N THR A 19 14.75 -21.71 -13.05
CA THR A 19 14.90 -23.09 -12.58
C THR A 19 15.70 -23.10 -11.28
N PRO A 20 15.35 -23.92 -10.27
CA PRO A 20 16.18 -24.12 -9.09
C PRO A 20 17.06 -25.36 -9.32
N ALA A 21 18.39 -25.22 -9.28
CA ALA A 21 19.27 -26.35 -9.01
C ALA A 21 20.69 -25.92 -8.59
N LEU A 22 21.07 -26.45 -7.43
CA LEU A 22 22.42 -26.78 -6.94
C LEU A 22 23.26 -25.70 -6.22
N ALA A 23 23.42 -25.99 -4.93
CA ALA A 23 24.38 -25.40 -4.01
C ALA A 23 25.83 -25.57 -4.49
N GLY A 24 26.52 -24.45 -4.61
CA GLY A 24 27.97 -24.35 -4.78
C GLY A 24 28.48 -23.15 -3.99
N LYS A 25 29.54 -23.36 -3.21
CA LYS A 25 30.17 -22.44 -2.25
C LYS A 25 30.28 -21.00 -2.78
N THR A 26 29.71 -20.02 -2.06
CA THR A 26 29.80 -18.59 -2.39
C THR A 26 31.20 -18.02 -2.10
N PRO A 27 31.91 -17.46 -3.09
CA PRO A 27 33.03 -16.54 -2.86
C PRO A 27 32.49 -15.20 -2.29
N PRO A 28 33.35 -14.37 -1.67
CA PRO A 28 32.92 -13.13 -1.01
C PRO A 28 32.22 -12.20 -2.00
N VAL A 29 31.09 -11.66 -1.55
CA VAL A 29 30.20 -10.75 -2.28
C VAL A 29 31.01 -9.60 -2.89
N ALA A 30 31.17 -9.63 -4.21
CA ALA A 30 31.62 -8.49 -4.97
C ALA A 30 30.59 -7.37 -4.81
N LYS A 31 31.05 -6.21 -4.36
CA LYS A 31 30.25 -4.98 -4.21
C LYS A 31 29.50 -4.71 -5.52
N ALA A 32 28.19 -4.50 -5.41
CA ALA A 32 27.36 -4.08 -6.53
C ALA A 32 27.96 -2.81 -7.20
N PRO A 33 27.88 -2.68 -8.53
CA PRO A 33 28.38 -1.51 -9.23
C PRO A 33 27.59 -0.26 -8.79
N VAL A 34 28.31 0.70 -8.23
CA VAL A 34 27.81 2.03 -7.86
C VAL A 34 27.40 2.75 -9.15
N TRP A 35 26.13 3.13 -9.26
CA TRP A 35 25.65 4.02 -10.30
C TRP A 35 26.43 5.35 -10.22
N ARG A 36 27.06 5.75 -11.33
CA ARG A 36 27.76 7.04 -11.45
C ARG A 36 26.75 8.17 -11.23
N GLY A 37 26.73 8.74 -10.02
CA GLY A 37 25.89 9.90 -9.68
C GLY A 37 25.47 10.02 -8.22
N GLN A 38 25.60 8.98 -7.38
CA GLN A 38 25.27 9.10 -5.95
C GLN A 38 26.37 9.86 -5.19
N THR A 39 26.16 11.17 -5.03
CA THR A 39 26.85 11.96 -4.00
C THR A 39 26.48 11.39 -2.63
N SER A 40 27.49 11.13 -1.79
CA SER A 40 27.23 10.73 -0.41
C SER A 40 26.41 11.82 0.30
N PRO A 41 25.46 11.46 1.19
CA PRO A 41 24.67 12.44 1.92
C PRO A 41 25.56 13.46 2.62
N SER A 42 25.17 14.74 2.58
CA SER A 42 25.90 15.78 3.28
C SER A 42 25.86 15.54 4.79
N LYS A 43 26.84 16.05 5.54
CA LYS A 43 26.82 15.97 7.02
C LYS A 43 25.55 16.57 7.62
N ALA A 44 25.02 17.63 7.00
CA ALA A 44 23.79 18.26 7.42
C ALA A 44 22.57 17.36 7.19
N ALA A 45 22.51 16.63 6.07
CA ALA A 45 21.47 15.65 5.79
C ALA A 45 21.51 14.51 6.82
N LEU A 46 22.70 13.94 7.10
CA LEU A 46 22.85 12.89 8.13
C LEU A 46 22.44 13.36 9.53
N ALA A 47 22.77 14.59 9.91
CA ALA A 47 22.38 15.17 11.19
C ALA A 47 20.85 15.35 11.28
N ARG A 48 20.21 15.76 10.18
CA ARG A 48 18.76 15.91 10.07
C ARG A 48 18.05 14.57 10.15
N ASP A 49 18.52 13.55 9.43
CA ASP A 49 17.97 12.19 9.50
C ASP A 49 18.02 11.66 10.93
N LYS A 50 19.15 11.87 11.63
CA LYS A 50 19.29 11.51 13.04
C LYS A 50 18.29 12.26 13.92
N ALA A 51 18.07 13.56 13.68
CA ALA A 51 17.10 14.35 14.42
C ALA A 51 15.65 13.90 14.15
N GLN A 52 15.30 13.59 12.91
CA GLN A 52 13.99 13.04 12.54
C GLN A 52 13.73 11.70 13.23
N LEU A 53 14.72 10.80 13.23
CA LEU A 53 14.64 9.53 13.95
C LEU A 53 14.54 9.71 15.48
N ALA A 54 15.14 10.76 16.05
CA ALA A 54 14.98 11.09 17.47
C ALA A 54 13.56 11.60 17.74
N PHE A 55 13.07 12.53 16.93
CA PHE A 55 11.71 13.06 17.05
C PHE A 55 10.64 11.96 16.91
N GLN A 56 10.82 11.03 15.97
CA GLN A 56 9.93 9.87 15.83
C GLN A 56 9.92 8.99 17.10
N ARG A 57 11.07 8.81 17.76
CA ARG A 57 11.16 8.11 19.06
C ARG A 57 10.45 8.87 20.17
N ASP A 58 10.54 10.20 20.17
CA ASP A 58 9.87 11.04 21.16
C ASP A 58 8.35 10.95 21.00
N LEU A 59 7.84 10.98 19.76
CA LEU A 59 6.42 10.75 19.47
C LEU A 59 5.95 9.39 20.00
N VAL A 60 6.70 8.31 19.72
CA VAL A 60 6.39 6.98 20.25
C VAL A 60 6.36 7.00 21.78
N SER A 61 7.34 7.64 22.43
CA SER A 61 7.46 7.68 23.89
C SER A 61 6.33 8.46 24.56
N VAL A 62 5.80 9.49 23.90
CA VAL A 62 4.66 10.29 24.41
C VAL A 62 3.33 9.61 24.15
N LEU A 63 3.21 8.84 23.05
CA LEU A 63 1.99 8.09 22.74
C LEU A 63 1.92 6.75 23.49
N ALA A 64 3.06 6.15 23.84
CA ALA A 64 3.12 4.85 24.49
C ALA A 64 2.30 4.76 25.80
N PRO A 65 2.20 5.78 26.67
CA PRO A 65 1.38 5.70 27.89
C PRO A 65 -0.15 5.72 27.65
N ARG A 66 -0.62 5.97 26.42
CA ARG A 66 -2.06 5.99 26.11
C ARG A 66 -2.68 4.60 26.30
N ALA A 67 -3.98 4.58 26.60
CA ALA A 67 -4.75 3.35 26.79
C ALA A 67 -5.72 3.05 25.63
N ASP A 68 -6.03 4.04 24.79
CA ASP A 68 -6.95 3.88 23.67
C ASP A 68 -6.28 3.22 22.45
N ALA A 69 -7.04 2.42 21.69
CA ALA A 69 -6.49 1.66 20.56
C ALA A 69 -5.88 2.53 19.44
N MET A 70 -6.51 3.65 19.08
CA MET A 70 -6.07 4.48 17.94
C MET A 70 -4.74 5.24 18.18
N PRO A 71 -4.53 5.91 19.33
CA PRO A 71 -3.21 6.44 19.69
C PRO A 71 -2.12 5.36 19.77
N LEU A 72 -2.45 4.16 20.28
CA LEU A 72 -1.51 3.04 20.34
C LEU A 72 -1.20 2.48 18.94
N LEU A 73 -2.19 2.45 18.04
CA LEU A 73 -1.99 2.13 16.63
C LEU A 73 -1.02 3.11 15.97
N GLY A 74 -1.23 4.41 16.17
CA GLY A 74 -0.33 5.46 15.69
C GLY A 74 1.09 5.31 16.24
N ALA A 75 1.23 5.02 17.54
CA ALA A 75 2.52 4.74 18.18
C ALA A 75 3.20 3.51 17.57
N ALA A 76 2.46 2.42 17.36
CA ALA A 76 2.99 1.21 16.74
C ALA A 76 3.50 1.50 15.32
N LEU A 77 2.70 2.18 14.49
CA LEU A 77 3.10 2.56 13.13
C LEU A 77 4.37 3.42 13.10
N LEU A 78 4.50 4.37 14.04
CA LEU A 78 5.73 5.15 14.22
C LEU A 78 6.90 4.28 14.72
N ALA A 79 6.66 3.26 15.55
CA ALA A 79 7.72 2.41 16.08
C ALA A 79 8.26 1.39 15.07
N ARG A 80 7.46 1.01 14.05
CA ARG A 80 7.77 -0.09 13.13
C ARG A 80 9.13 -0.01 12.42
N PRO A 81 9.55 1.12 11.82
CA PRO A 81 10.88 1.21 11.20
C PRO A 81 12.01 1.49 12.19
N LEU A 82 11.70 1.70 13.49
CA LEU A 82 12.69 2.09 14.47
C LEU A 82 13.38 0.88 15.08
N PHE A 83 14.71 0.84 14.94
CA PHE A 83 15.56 -0.12 15.64
C PHE A 83 15.96 0.38 17.03
N ASN A 84 16.32 -0.55 17.91
CA ASN A 84 16.81 -0.29 19.27
C ASN A 84 15.86 0.55 20.13
N GLN A 85 14.55 0.30 20.03
CA GLN A 85 13.57 0.87 20.96
C GLN A 85 13.64 0.14 22.31
N PRO A 86 13.28 0.82 23.43
CA PRO A 86 12.91 0.12 24.65
C PRO A 86 11.84 -0.94 24.34
N PRO A 87 11.88 -2.15 24.96
CA PRO A 87 10.93 -3.22 24.64
C PRO A 87 9.45 -2.80 24.72
N SER A 88 9.10 -1.96 25.70
CA SER A 88 7.75 -1.40 25.89
C SER A 88 7.28 -0.47 24.77
N ASN A 89 8.21 0.06 23.98
CA ASN A 89 7.98 0.99 22.87
C ASN A 89 8.25 0.33 21.52
N SER A 90 8.47 -0.99 21.50
CA SER A 90 8.58 -1.76 20.26
C SER A 90 7.25 -1.79 19.53
N PHE A 91 7.30 -1.97 18.21
CA PHE A 91 6.11 -2.21 17.39
C PHE A 91 5.22 -3.30 17.99
N HIS A 92 5.80 -4.46 18.28
CA HIS A 92 5.14 -5.62 18.90
C HIS A 92 4.39 -5.22 20.19
N SER A 93 5.09 -4.61 21.16
CA SER A 93 4.46 -4.26 22.43
C SER A 93 3.34 -3.24 22.28
N LEU A 94 3.47 -2.28 21.37
CA LEU A 94 2.47 -1.23 21.17
C LEU A 94 1.24 -1.76 20.43
N ILE A 95 1.43 -2.61 19.42
CA ILE A 95 0.31 -3.15 18.63
C ILE A 95 -0.49 -4.21 19.41
N GLU A 96 0.17 -5.01 20.26
CA GLU A 96 -0.53 -5.92 21.18
C GLU A 96 -1.37 -5.15 22.20
N ARG A 97 -0.84 -4.06 22.76
CA ARG A 97 -1.61 -3.18 23.64
C ARG A 97 -2.77 -2.52 22.90
N ALA A 98 -2.58 -2.10 21.64
CA ALA A 98 -3.67 -1.56 20.82
C ALA A 98 -4.78 -2.60 20.60
N ALA A 99 -4.45 -3.89 20.47
CA ALA A 99 -5.43 -4.96 20.31
C ALA A 99 -6.18 -5.32 21.60
N GLN A 100 -5.58 -5.05 22.77
CA GLN A 100 -6.21 -5.24 24.07
C GLN A 100 -6.98 -4.00 24.55
N ALA A 101 -6.76 -2.85 23.92
CA ALA A 101 -7.38 -1.58 24.28
C ALA A 101 -8.86 -1.50 23.87
N ASP A 102 -9.59 -0.65 24.59
CA ASP A 102 -10.94 -0.25 24.20
C ASP A 102 -10.93 0.47 22.85
N GLY A 103 -11.95 0.19 22.04
CA GLY A 103 -12.07 0.75 20.69
C GLY A 103 -11.12 0.14 19.66
N ASN A 104 -10.51 -1.02 19.96
CA ASN A 104 -9.81 -1.79 18.93
C ASN A 104 -10.78 -2.27 17.83
N GLY A 105 -10.22 -2.65 16.69
CA GLY A 105 -11.01 -3.13 15.56
C GLY A 105 -10.13 -3.70 14.45
N PRO A 106 -10.72 -3.98 13.28
CA PRO A 106 -10.03 -4.70 12.21
C PRO A 106 -8.81 -3.96 11.67
N ALA A 107 -8.74 -2.63 11.76
CA ALA A 107 -7.53 -1.86 11.40
C ALA A 107 -6.32 -2.20 12.30
N VAL A 108 -6.54 -2.48 13.60
CA VAL A 108 -5.46 -2.91 14.50
C VAL A 108 -5.00 -4.31 14.12
N SER A 109 -5.94 -5.24 13.91
CA SER A 109 -5.63 -6.61 13.46
C SER A 109 -4.94 -6.65 12.11
N TRP A 110 -5.31 -5.74 11.20
CA TRP A 110 -4.64 -5.55 9.92
C TRP A 110 -3.15 -5.19 10.11
N ILE A 111 -2.85 -4.24 10.98
CA ILE A 111 -1.45 -3.87 11.27
C ILE A 111 -0.69 -5.00 11.98
N ARG A 112 -1.35 -5.77 12.86
CA ARG A 112 -0.76 -6.97 13.48
C ARG A 112 -0.32 -8.02 12.47
N LEU A 113 -0.81 -8.01 11.23
CA LEU A 113 -0.28 -8.90 10.18
C LEU A 113 1.23 -8.73 9.96
N ALA A 114 1.78 -7.53 10.20
CA ALA A 114 3.22 -7.24 10.14
C ALA A 114 3.98 -7.62 11.42
N ASP A 115 3.30 -8.02 12.49
CA ASP A 115 3.92 -8.44 13.75
C ASP A 115 4.32 -9.92 13.66
N CYS A 116 5.30 -10.18 12.82
CA CYS A 116 5.72 -11.53 12.44
C CYS A 116 7.23 -11.58 12.20
N ASP A 117 7.80 -12.78 12.34
CA ASP A 117 9.19 -13.02 11.96
C ASP A 117 9.25 -13.50 10.51
N ALA A 118 9.70 -12.60 9.64
CA ALA A 118 9.89 -12.90 8.21
C ALA A 118 10.95 -13.98 7.96
N ARG A 119 11.95 -14.12 8.85
CA ARG A 119 12.99 -15.17 8.73
C ARG A 119 12.46 -16.53 9.13
N ALA A 120 11.50 -16.58 10.05
CA ALA A 120 10.81 -17.80 10.45
C ALA A 120 9.68 -18.20 9.48
N ALA A 121 9.49 -17.49 8.37
CA ALA A 121 8.39 -17.68 7.42
C ALA A 121 6.98 -17.59 8.04
N THR A 122 6.85 -16.83 9.14
CA THR A 122 5.58 -16.66 9.87
C THR A 122 4.81 -15.41 9.45
N CYS A 123 5.17 -14.80 8.32
CA CYS A 123 4.53 -13.58 7.82
C CYS A 123 3.48 -13.87 6.74
N PRO A 124 2.24 -13.35 6.87
CA PRO A 124 1.73 -12.50 7.94
C PRO A 124 1.45 -13.29 9.24
N ASN A 125 1.35 -12.57 10.36
CA ASN A 125 1.01 -13.13 11.67
C ASN A 125 -0.31 -13.93 11.59
N PRO A 126 -0.31 -15.25 11.89
CA PRO A 126 -1.49 -16.10 11.74
C PRO A 126 -2.61 -15.76 12.73
N ASP A 127 -2.28 -15.45 13.99
CA ASP A 127 -3.28 -15.10 15.00
C ASP A 127 -3.98 -13.78 14.66
N ALA A 128 -3.23 -12.83 14.10
CA ALA A 128 -3.76 -11.58 13.58
C ALA A 128 -4.70 -11.80 12.39
N LEU A 129 -4.33 -12.69 11.47
CA LEU A 129 -5.16 -13.05 10.31
C LEU A 129 -6.47 -13.73 10.75
N ASP A 130 -6.41 -14.70 11.66
CA ASP A 130 -7.60 -15.36 12.20
C ASP A 130 -8.53 -14.37 12.93
N THR A 131 -7.94 -13.44 13.68
CA THR A 131 -8.70 -12.37 14.35
C THR A 131 -9.35 -11.44 13.33
N LEU A 132 -8.60 -11.03 12.29
CA LEU A 132 -9.08 -10.14 11.24
C LEU A 132 -10.26 -10.76 10.48
N LEU A 133 -10.21 -12.05 10.13
CA LEU A 133 -11.29 -12.74 9.44
C LEU A 133 -12.56 -12.85 10.29
N LYS A 134 -12.43 -12.94 11.62
CA LYS A 134 -13.57 -12.89 12.56
C LYS A 134 -14.15 -11.49 12.69
N GLN A 135 -13.30 -10.47 12.72
CA GLN A 135 -13.72 -9.06 12.87
C GLN A 135 -14.31 -8.46 11.59
N ALA A 136 -13.82 -8.89 10.43
CA ALA A 136 -14.19 -8.35 9.13
C ALA A 136 -14.45 -9.46 8.08
N PRO A 137 -15.40 -10.39 8.32
CA PRO A 137 -15.67 -11.49 7.40
C PRO A 137 -16.23 -11.02 6.05
N ASP A 138 -16.86 -9.84 6.02
CA ASP A 138 -17.41 -9.22 4.81
C ASP A 138 -16.38 -8.33 4.06
N ASN A 139 -15.10 -8.33 4.45
CA ASN A 139 -14.04 -7.54 3.82
C ASN A 139 -13.13 -8.42 2.94
N ALA A 140 -13.13 -8.17 1.63
CA ALA A 140 -12.32 -8.91 0.67
C ALA A 140 -10.81 -8.83 0.95
N ALA A 141 -10.31 -7.71 1.48
CA ALA A 141 -8.88 -7.53 1.72
C ALA A 141 -8.33 -8.60 2.69
N ALA A 142 -9.10 -8.99 3.72
CA ALA A 142 -8.72 -10.04 4.67
C ALA A 142 -8.63 -11.41 4.00
N TRP A 143 -9.61 -11.76 3.17
CA TRP A 143 -9.61 -13.00 2.38
C TRP A 143 -8.48 -13.05 1.37
N LEU A 144 -8.13 -11.93 0.73
CA LEU A 144 -7.00 -11.87 -0.20
C LEU A 144 -5.63 -12.01 0.51
N VAL A 145 -5.54 -11.67 1.80
CA VAL A 145 -4.37 -12.01 2.62
C VAL A 145 -4.33 -13.52 2.88
N LYS A 146 -5.45 -14.13 3.28
CA LYS A 146 -5.55 -15.58 3.51
C LYS A 146 -5.25 -16.40 2.26
N LEU A 147 -5.78 -15.99 1.11
CA LEU A 147 -5.48 -16.57 -0.20
C LEU A 147 -3.96 -16.62 -0.45
N GLY A 148 -3.25 -15.52 -0.17
CA GLY A 148 -1.80 -15.45 -0.30
C GLY A 148 -1.04 -16.35 0.67
N VAL A 149 -1.59 -16.62 1.86
CA VAL A 149 -1.05 -17.60 2.81
C VAL A 149 -1.24 -19.01 2.27
N ASP A 150 -2.45 -19.37 1.86
CA ASP A 150 -2.76 -20.74 1.43
C ASP A 150 -2.09 -21.10 0.11
N ALA A 151 -1.99 -20.16 -0.84
CA ALA A 151 -1.23 -20.37 -2.06
C ALA A 151 0.27 -20.57 -1.79
N ARG A 152 0.88 -19.81 -0.87
CA ARG A 152 2.29 -20.03 -0.48
C ARG A 152 2.51 -21.37 0.21
N ASN A 153 1.50 -21.85 0.93
CA ASN A 153 1.50 -23.16 1.57
C ASN A 153 1.07 -24.30 0.62
N GLN A 154 0.95 -24.04 -0.69
CA GLN A 154 0.58 -25.01 -1.71
C GLN A 154 -0.80 -25.66 -1.48
N LYS A 155 -1.72 -24.94 -0.82
CA LYS A 155 -3.10 -25.37 -0.58
C LYS A 155 -4.02 -24.77 -1.64
N GLU A 156 -3.98 -25.31 -2.85
CA GLU A 156 -4.70 -24.74 -4.00
C GLU A 156 -6.22 -24.68 -3.77
N ASP A 157 -6.83 -25.72 -3.22
CA ASP A 157 -8.28 -25.76 -2.95
C ASP A 157 -8.69 -24.70 -1.92
N ALA A 158 -7.92 -24.56 -0.84
CA ALA A 158 -8.16 -23.52 0.17
C ALA A 158 -7.98 -22.11 -0.40
N ALA A 159 -7.00 -21.90 -1.29
CA ALA A 159 -6.82 -20.63 -1.98
C ALA A 159 -7.99 -20.30 -2.93
N ARG A 160 -8.62 -21.32 -3.55
CA ARG A 160 -9.86 -21.13 -4.34
C ARG A 160 -11.05 -20.77 -3.45
N GLU A 161 -11.20 -21.44 -2.30
CA GLU A 161 -12.22 -21.09 -1.30
C GLU A 161 -12.04 -19.65 -0.79
N ASP A 162 -10.80 -19.21 -0.57
CA ASP A 162 -10.51 -17.84 -0.15
C ASP A 162 -10.82 -16.82 -1.24
N LEU A 163 -10.56 -17.15 -2.51
CA LEU A 163 -10.99 -16.32 -3.64
C LEU A 163 -12.51 -16.20 -3.65
N HIS A 164 -13.21 -17.32 -3.48
CA HIS A 164 -14.67 -17.35 -3.45
C HIS A 164 -15.21 -16.45 -2.33
N ALA A 165 -14.62 -16.56 -1.13
CA ALA A 165 -14.98 -15.72 0.01
C ALA A 165 -14.69 -14.24 -0.26
N ALA A 166 -13.55 -13.90 -0.86
CA ALA A 166 -13.22 -12.54 -1.27
C ALA A 166 -14.21 -11.98 -2.32
N ALA A 167 -14.64 -12.81 -3.27
CA ALA A 167 -15.61 -12.45 -4.30
C ALA A 167 -17.04 -12.29 -3.77
N ALA A 168 -17.36 -12.96 -2.66
CA ALA A 168 -18.65 -12.86 -1.97
C ALA A 168 -18.69 -11.72 -0.93
N ALA A 169 -17.55 -11.11 -0.62
CA ALA A 169 -17.43 -10.01 0.33
C ALA A 169 -18.21 -8.76 -0.14
N LYS A 170 -18.57 -7.88 0.82
CA LYS A 170 -19.37 -6.67 0.56
C LYS A 170 -18.51 -5.43 0.39
N VAL A 171 -17.32 -5.42 1.00
CA VAL A 171 -16.42 -4.27 1.00
C VAL A 171 -14.99 -4.71 0.69
N TYR A 172 -14.19 -3.78 0.20
CA TYR A 172 -12.73 -3.90 0.21
C TYR A 172 -12.17 -2.71 0.98
N ASP A 173 -11.51 -2.98 2.09
CA ASP A 173 -10.74 -2.00 2.85
C ASP A 173 -9.42 -2.63 3.34
N ASP A 174 -8.30 -2.13 2.85
CA ASP A 174 -6.95 -2.48 3.31
C ASP A 174 -6.47 -1.58 4.48
N TYR A 175 -7.37 -0.79 5.05
CA TYR A 175 -7.16 0.07 6.22
C TYR A 175 -6.02 1.07 6.07
N ALA A 176 -5.56 1.34 4.83
CA ALA A 176 -4.51 2.31 4.55
C ALA A 176 -4.92 3.71 5.02
N GLY A 177 -6.17 4.11 4.78
CA GLY A 177 -6.71 5.40 5.23
C GLY A 177 -6.82 5.51 6.75
N THR A 178 -7.24 4.44 7.45
CA THR A 178 -7.27 4.40 8.92
C THR A 178 -5.85 4.51 9.51
N SER A 179 -4.89 3.83 8.90
CA SER A 179 -3.48 3.88 9.31
C SER A 179 -2.88 5.28 9.10
N LEU A 180 -3.17 5.90 7.95
CA LEU A 180 -2.75 7.26 7.64
C LEU A 180 -3.36 8.28 8.61
N LYS A 181 -4.64 8.13 8.97
CA LYS A 181 -5.28 8.95 9.99
C LYS A 181 -4.60 8.80 11.36
N ALA A 182 -4.34 7.57 11.80
CA ALA A 182 -3.67 7.32 13.07
C ALA A 182 -2.28 7.99 13.12
N LEU A 183 -1.52 7.92 12.02
CA LEU A 183 -0.25 8.62 11.87
C LEU A 183 -0.41 10.15 11.90
N ALA A 184 -1.37 10.70 11.15
CA ALA A 184 -1.63 12.14 11.05
C ALA A 184 -2.07 12.78 12.37
N ASP A 185 -2.85 12.05 13.16
CA ASP A 185 -3.23 12.43 14.52
C ASP A 185 -2.00 12.38 15.46
N SER A 186 -1.14 11.37 15.29
CA SER A 186 0.04 11.14 16.13
C SER A 186 1.14 12.17 15.95
N VAL A 187 1.47 12.55 14.71
CA VAL A 187 2.58 13.49 14.45
C VAL A 187 2.32 14.90 14.97
N GLY A 188 1.05 15.27 15.24
CA GLY A 188 0.67 16.56 15.81
C GLY A 188 0.82 16.66 17.33
N VAL A 189 1.16 15.56 18.02
CA VAL A 189 1.21 15.52 19.48
C VAL A 189 2.42 16.29 20.05
N LEU A 190 3.52 16.35 19.30
CA LEU A 190 4.70 17.14 19.66
C LEU A 190 5.09 18.08 18.52
N PRO A 191 5.57 19.31 18.83
CA PRO A 191 6.18 20.16 17.82
C PRO A 191 7.52 19.57 17.37
N PRO A 192 7.80 19.45 16.06
CA PRO A 192 9.10 19.00 15.59
C PRO A 192 10.22 19.96 15.97
N PRO A 193 11.35 19.48 16.55
CA PRO A 193 12.53 20.31 16.78
C PRO A 193 13.07 20.89 15.46
N ALA A 194 13.62 22.10 15.48
CA ALA A 194 14.15 22.77 14.28
C ALA A 194 15.16 21.93 13.48
N ALA A 195 15.96 21.10 14.17
CA ALA A 195 16.93 20.21 13.55
C ALA A 195 16.32 19.09 12.66
N THR A 196 15.01 18.86 12.75
CA THR A 196 14.32 17.79 12.01
C THR A 196 13.97 18.15 10.57
N PHE A 197 14.01 19.43 10.19
CA PHE A 197 13.64 19.87 8.84
C PHE A 197 14.71 20.78 8.23
N ASP A 198 14.69 20.88 6.91
CA ASP A 198 15.53 21.82 6.20
C ASP A 198 14.91 23.22 6.27
N HIS A 199 15.67 24.22 6.71
CA HIS A 199 15.19 25.60 6.75
C HIS A 199 15.12 26.25 5.36
N THR A 200 15.71 25.62 4.34
CA THR A 200 15.57 26.05 2.93
C THR A 200 14.23 25.66 2.33
N HIS A 201 13.56 24.63 2.89
CA HIS A 201 12.24 24.18 2.50
C HIS A 201 11.16 25.03 3.17
N ALA A 202 10.30 25.66 2.38
CA ALA A 202 9.34 26.65 2.88
C ALA A 202 8.24 26.06 3.79
N ALA A 203 7.95 24.76 3.69
CA ALA A 203 6.97 24.09 4.56
C ALA A 203 7.53 23.71 5.93
N GLY A 204 8.85 23.74 6.15
CA GLY A 204 9.48 23.49 7.45
C GLY A 204 8.95 22.25 8.18
N ALA A 205 8.52 22.45 9.43
CA ALA A 205 8.02 21.38 10.31
C ALA A 205 6.80 20.62 9.74
N VAL A 206 5.84 21.33 9.15
CA VAL A 206 4.63 20.67 8.62
C VAL A 206 4.95 19.86 7.37
N GLY A 207 5.83 20.35 6.50
CA GLY A 207 6.31 19.58 5.35
C GLY A 207 6.99 18.29 5.78
N MET A 208 7.85 18.35 6.81
CA MET A 208 8.49 17.16 7.37
C MET A 208 7.48 16.16 7.96
N GLN A 209 6.51 16.63 8.74
CA GLN A 209 5.44 15.77 9.30
C GLN A 209 4.63 15.10 8.19
N THR A 210 4.26 15.84 7.14
CA THR A 210 3.53 15.30 6.00
C THR A 210 4.33 14.23 5.27
N VAL A 211 5.62 14.47 4.98
CA VAL A 211 6.51 13.45 4.40
C VAL A 211 6.60 12.20 5.27
N MET A 212 6.75 12.38 6.59
CA MET A 212 6.82 11.27 7.54
C MET A 212 5.58 10.38 7.49
N ILE A 213 4.37 10.95 7.56
CA ILE A 213 3.15 10.13 7.63
C ILE A 213 2.85 9.39 6.32
N PHE A 214 3.04 10.03 5.16
CA PHE A 214 2.80 9.39 3.87
C PHE A 214 3.88 8.33 3.59
N GLY A 215 5.14 8.60 3.98
CA GLY A 215 6.22 7.63 3.92
C GLY A 215 5.92 6.39 4.75
N LEU A 216 5.51 6.55 6.01
CA LEU A 216 5.18 5.42 6.89
C LEU A 216 3.94 4.66 6.44
N ALA A 217 2.90 5.37 5.99
CA ALA A 217 1.67 4.76 5.47
C ALA A 217 1.92 3.88 4.24
N SER A 218 2.93 4.17 3.42
CA SER A 218 3.27 3.32 2.26
C SER A 218 3.80 1.93 2.63
N THR A 219 4.14 1.69 3.90
CA THR A 219 4.76 0.43 4.36
C THR A 219 3.77 -0.58 4.91
N GLN A 220 2.46 -0.29 4.94
CA GLN A 220 1.46 -1.17 5.55
C GLN A 220 1.40 -2.57 4.90
N PRO A 221 0.92 -3.60 5.63
CA PRO A 221 0.56 -4.88 5.04
C PRO A 221 -0.34 -4.70 3.82
N GLN A 222 -0.06 -5.46 2.76
CA GLN A 222 -0.85 -5.48 1.53
C GLN A 222 -1.26 -6.92 1.19
N PRO A 223 -2.47 -7.15 0.64
CA PRO A 223 -2.81 -8.44 0.07
C PRO A 223 -1.87 -8.83 -1.07
N SER A 224 -1.82 -10.12 -1.40
CA SER A 224 -1.04 -10.63 -2.53
C SER A 224 -1.74 -10.36 -3.88
N LEU A 225 -1.97 -9.09 -4.22
CA LEU A 225 -2.73 -8.68 -5.41
C LEU A 225 -2.15 -9.24 -6.73
N GLN A 226 -0.83 -9.38 -6.82
CA GLN A 226 -0.14 -9.97 -7.98
C GLN A 226 -0.46 -11.46 -8.17
N LEU A 227 -0.60 -12.19 -7.06
CA LEU A 227 -1.01 -13.59 -7.10
C LEU A 227 -2.46 -13.71 -7.57
N VAL A 228 -3.33 -12.84 -7.07
CA VAL A 228 -4.74 -12.80 -7.48
C VAL A 228 -4.86 -12.53 -8.98
N ALA A 229 -4.10 -11.55 -9.51
CA ALA A 229 -4.06 -11.27 -10.94
C ALA A 229 -3.69 -12.52 -11.75
N LYS A 230 -2.61 -13.21 -11.38
CA LYS A 230 -2.15 -14.43 -12.06
C LYS A 230 -3.17 -15.57 -11.98
N LEU A 231 -3.79 -15.77 -10.81
CA LEU A 231 -4.81 -16.81 -10.63
C LEU A 231 -6.01 -16.53 -11.53
N CYS A 232 -6.48 -15.29 -11.57
CA CYS A 232 -7.60 -14.87 -12.38
C CYS A 232 -7.32 -14.89 -13.89
N GLU A 233 -6.14 -14.47 -14.33
CA GLU A 233 -5.75 -14.54 -15.76
C GLU A 233 -5.69 -15.99 -16.27
N ASN A 234 -5.27 -16.93 -15.42
CA ASN A 234 -5.23 -18.35 -15.76
C ASN A 234 -6.60 -19.04 -15.66
N ALA A 235 -7.65 -18.33 -15.25
CA ALA A 235 -9.00 -18.87 -15.07
C ALA A 235 -9.72 -19.20 -16.40
N GLY A 236 -9.13 -18.92 -17.57
CA GLY A 236 -9.77 -19.05 -18.88
C GLY A 236 -10.31 -20.44 -19.27
N LYS A 237 -10.16 -21.46 -18.42
CA LYS A 237 -10.76 -22.79 -18.59
C LYS A 237 -11.72 -23.19 -17.45
N ASP A 238 -11.87 -22.36 -16.43
CA ASP A 238 -12.70 -22.60 -15.24
C ASP A 238 -13.69 -21.44 -15.08
N ASP A 239 -14.93 -21.66 -15.54
CA ASP A 239 -16.00 -20.66 -15.52
C ASP A 239 -16.34 -20.20 -14.10
N SER A 240 -16.15 -21.06 -13.09
CA SER A 240 -16.42 -20.70 -11.70
C SER A 240 -15.41 -19.69 -11.17
N ILE A 241 -14.12 -19.90 -11.45
CA ILE A 241 -13.05 -18.97 -11.09
C ILE A 241 -13.19 -17.67 -11.88
N LYS A 242 -13.52 -17.74 -13.18
CA LYS A 242 -13.78 -16.54 -13.99
C LYS A 242 -14.90 -15.70 -13.35
N ALA A 243 -15.99 -16.32 -12.92
CA ALA A 243 -17.11 -15.65 -12.26
C ALA A 243 -16.72 -15.01 -10.92
N ASP A 244 -15.93 -15.69 -10.09
CA ASP A 244 -15.41 -15.14 -8.83
C ASP A 244 -14.48 -13.96 -9.07
N CYS A 245 -13.56 -14.08 -10.02
CA CYS A 245 -12.66 -13.00 -10.40
C CYS A 245 -13.39 -11.77 -10.96
N LEU A 246 -14.45 -11.94 -11.75
CA LEU A 246 -15.28 -10.83 -12.23
C LEU A 246 -16.07 -10.16 -11.10
N ARG A 247 -16.59 -10.93 -10.13
CA ARG A 247 -17.24 -10.39 -8.93
C ARG A 247 -16.27 -9.59 -8.08
N LEU A 248 -15.08 -10.15 -7.82
CA LEU A 248 -14.01 -9.48 -7.12
C LEU A 248 -13.57 -8.21 -7.86
N ALA A 249 -13.43 -8.26 -9.19
CA ALA A 249 -13.07 -7.10 -10.00
C ALA A 249 -14.00 -5.91 -9.75
N LYS A 250 -15.32 -6.16 -9.80
CA LYS A 250 -16.34 -5.14 -9.54
C LYS A 250 -16.24 -4.53 -8.14
N LEU A 251 -15.94 -5.35 -7.12
CA LEU A 251 -15.73 -4.87 -5.76
C LEU A 251 -14.48 -3.98 -5.66
N LEU A 252 -13.38 -4.42 -6.28
CA LEU A 252 -12.09 -3.76 -6.24
C LEU A 252 -12.07 -2.41 -6.97
N GLU A 253 -12.86 -2.23 -8.03
CA GLU A 253 -12.99 -0.94 -8.74
C GLU A 253 -13.42 0.23 -7.83
N TRP A 254 -14.13 -0.08 -6.74
CA TRP A 254 -14.55 0.88 -5.72
C TRP A 254 -13.74 0.76 -4.43
N GLY A 255 -12.66 -0.03 -4.44
CA GLY A 255 -11.82 -0.31 -3.28
C GLY A 255 -11.17 0.94 -2.66
N SER A 256 -10.69 0.74 -1.42
CA SER A 256 -10.09 1.77 -0.57
C SER A 256 -8.78 2.37 -1.10
N SER A 257 -8.00 1.63 -1.91
CA SER A 257 -6.67 2.04 -2.38
C SER A 257 -6.54 2.05 -3.91
N PRO A 258 -5.61 2.86 -4.46
CA PRO A 258 -5.33 2.87 -5.90
C PRO A 258 -4.89 1.50 -6.42
N LEU A 259 -4.14 0.74 -5.62
CA LEU A 259 -3.68 -0.60 -5.99
C LEU A 259 -4.84 -1.57 -6.17
N ALA A 260 -5.80 -1.57 -5.25
CA ALA A 260 -7.00 -2.38 -5.35
C ALA A 260 -7.82 -2.03 -6.60
N ARG A 261 -8.08 -0.73 -6.83
CA ARG A 261 -8.79 -0.25 -8.03
C ARG A 261 -8.08 -0.63 -9.32
N SER A 262 -6.75 -0.55 -9.32
CA SER A 262 -5.94 -0.94 -10.47
C SER A 262 -6.12 -2.42 -10.80
N LEU A 263 -6.12 -3.30 -9.79
CA LEU A 263 -6.39 -4.72 -9.98
C LEU A 263 -7.80 -4.96 -10.50
N GLY A 264 -8.82 -4.33 -9.89
CA GLY A 264 -10.22 -4.51 -10.32
C GLY A 264 -10.43 -4.15 -11.79
N LEU A 265 -9.91 -2.99 -12.20
CA LEU A 265 -9.98 -2.53 -13.59
C LEU A 265 -9.19 -3.44 -14.55
N HIS A 266 -8.03 -3.94 -14.12
CA HIS A 266 -7.24 -4.90 -14.90
C HIS A 266 -7.98 -6.22 -15.10
N LEU A 267 -8.56 -6.77 -14.04
CA LEU A 267 -9.35 -8.00 -14.11
C LEU A 267 -10.56 -7.84 -15.03
N ARG A 268 -11.27 -6.70 -14.96
CA ARG A 268 -12.37 -6.44 -15.90
C ARG A 268 -11.88 -6.38 -17.35
N ASP A 269 -10.77 -5.68 -17.62
CA ASP A 269 -10.18 -5.57 -18.96
C ASP A 269 -9.84 -6.94 -19.57
N VAL A 270 -9.25 -7.85 -18.79
CA VAL A 270 -8.76 -9.13 -19.33
C VAL A 270 -9.79 -10.27 -19.30
N LEU A 271 -10.83 -10.19 -18.45
CA LEU A 271 -11.79 -11.29 -18.26
C LEU A 271 -13.16 -11.05 -18.88
N VAL A 272 -13.59 -9.80 -19.09
CA VAL A 272 -14.91 -9.54 -19.68
C VAL A 272 -14.87 -9.82 -21.18
N ASP A 273 -15.91 -10.47 -21.71
CA ASP A 273 -15.97 -10.83 -23.12
C ASP A 273 -16.50 -9.68 -24.01
N ASP A 274 -17.16 -8.70 -23.39
CA ASP A 274 -17.75 -7.52 -24.07
C ASP A 274 -16.68 -6.44 -24.37
N PRO A 275 -16.38 -6.16 -25.65
CA PRO A 275 -15.37 -5.15 -26.02
C PRO A 275 -15.67 -3.74 -25.50
N ALA A 276 -16.94 -3.38 -25.33
CA ALA A 276 -17.30 -2.06 -24.80
C ALA A 276 -16.92 -1.94 -23.31
N GLN A 277 -17.14 -3.00 -22.54
CA GLN A 277 -16.74 -3.06 -21.13
C GLN A 277 -15.22 -3.13 -20.96
N GLN A 278 -14.51 -3.82 -21.87
CA GLN A 278 -13.04 -3.77 -21.91
C GLN A 278 -12.53 -2.35 -22.14
N GLN A 279 -13.10 -1.63 -23.12
CA GLN A 279 -12.70 -0.25 -23.39
C GLN A 279 -12.97 0.68 -22.19
N GLN A 280 -14.14 0.54 -21.55
CA GLN A 280 -14.45 1.28 -20.31
C GLN A 280 -13.46 0.97 -19.18
N ALA A 281 -12.99 -0.27 -19.05
CA ALA A 281 -11.95 -0.65 -18.09
C ALA A 281 -10.61 0.05 -18.39
N LYS A 282 -10.20 0.08 -19.66
CA LYS A 282 -8.99 0.77 -20.11
C LYS A 282 -9.05 2.27 -19.86
N ASP A 283 -10.17 2.90 -20.17
CA ASP A 283 -10.38 4.33 -19.95
C ASP A 283 -10.38 4.68 -18.46
N ALA A 284 -11.08 3.90 -17.63
CA ALA A 284 -11.05 4.09 -16.18
C ALA A 284 -9.64 3.86 -15.59
N ARG A 285 -8.87 2.88 -16.12
CA ARG A 285 -7.47 2.64 -15.72
C ARG A 285 -6.59 3.83 -16.09
N ARG A 286 -6.79 4.41 -17.28
CA ARG A 286 -6.12 5.64 -17.70
C ARG A 286 -6.40 6.80 -16.73
N ASN A 287 -7.65 6.96 -16.30
CA ASN A 287 -8.02 7.99 -15.32
C ASN A 287 -7.37 7.74 -13.95
N LEU A 288 -7.35 6.49 -13.48
CA LEU A 288 -6.68 6.14 -12.23
C LEU A 288 -5.17 6.44 -12.26
N ILE A 289 -4.48 6.12 -13.36
CA ILE A 289 -3.05 6.43 -13.50
C ILE A 289 -2.83 7.94 -13.47
N TRP A 290 -3.67 8.71 -14.17
CA TRP A 290 -3.63 10.18 -14.13
C TRP A 290 -3.78 10.71 -12.69
N GLN A 291 -4.79 10.23 -11.96
CA GLN A 291 -5.03 10.62 -10.58
C GLN A 291 -3.83 10.32 -9.69
N VAL A 292 -3.24 9.11 -9.78
CA VAL A 292 -2.08 8.71 -8.97
C VAL A 292 -0.85 9.54 -9.31
N GLN A 293 -0.60 9.80 -10.59
CA GLN A 293 0.54 10.62 -11.00
C GLN A 293 0.41 12.07 -10.51
N ASN A 294 -0.76 12.68 -10.61
CA ASN A 294 -0.97 14.04 -10.13
C ASN A 294 -0.92 14.12 -8.60
N PHE A 295 -1.44 13.13 -7.89
CA PHE A 295 -1.33 13.09 -6.44
C PHE A 295 0.13 12.94 -5.99
N ASN A 296 0.92 12.10 -6.68
CA ASN A 296 2.35 12.01 -6.44
C ASN A 296 3.07 13.34 -6.72
N GLN A 297 2.65 14.10 -7.75
CA GLN A 297 3.19 15.44 -7.99
C GLN A 297 2.85 16.41 -6.84
N LEU A 298 1.65 16.34 -6.26
CA LEU A 298 1.34 17.07 -5.02
C LEU A 298 2.29 16.67 -3.89
N LEU A 299 2.49 15.36 -3.68
CA LEU A 299 3.40 14.86 -2.65
C LEU A 299 4.84 15.34 -2.85
N THR A 300 5.32 15.55 -4.08
CA THR A 300 6.67 16.10 -4.32
C THR A 300 6.81 17.57 -3.92
N ARG A 301 5.71 18.33 -3.83
CA ARG A 301 5.70 19.75 -3.47
C ARG A 301 5.60 20.01 -1.96
N VAL A 302 5.25 19.01 -1.14
CA VAL A 302 4.88 19.23 0.27
C VAL A 302 6.01 19.81 1.13
N GLN A 303 7.27 19.65 0.73
CA GLN A 303 8.39 20.26 1.45
C GLN A 303 8.52 21.76 1.16
N ASP A 304 8.06 22.21 -0.01
CA ASP A 304 8.20 23.60 -0.47
C ASP A 304 6.89 24.39 -0.46
N ASP A 305 5.76 23.73 -0.14
CA ASP A 305 4.44 24.34 -0.08
C ASP A 305 3.77 24.06 1.27
N SER A 306 3.88 25.03 2.19
CA SER A 306 3.33 24.92 3.55
C SER A 306 1.80 24.76 3.54
N SER A 307 1.12 25.44 2.61
CA SER A 307 -0.34 25.41 2.51
C SER A 307 -0.83 24.02 2.07
N LEU A 308 -0.18 23.45 1.05
CA LEU A 308 -0.43 22.09 0.60
C LEU A 308 -0.10 21.07 1.68
N ALA A 309 1.04 21.21 2.37
CA ALA A 309 1.42 20.29 3.45
C ALA A 309 0.40 20.27 4.59
N GLN A 310 -0.07 21.44 5.03
CA GLN A 310 -1.12 21.57 6.05
C GLN A 310 -2.43 20.97 5.57
N HIS A 311 -2.80 21.24 4.31
CA HIS A 311 -4.03 20.73 3.72
C HIS A 311 -4.04 19.20 3.63
N LEU A 312 -2.98 18.57 3.11
CA LEU A 312 -2.88 17.12 3.03
C LEU A 312 -2.87 16.46 4.42
N LEU A 313 -2.23 17.11 5.41
CA LEU A 313 -2.26 16.64 6.79
C LEU A 313 -3.66 16.74 7.40
N ALA A 314 -4.41 17.79 7.09
CA ALA A 314 -5.81 17.94 7.51
C ALA A 314 -6.72 16.89 6.86
N LEU A 315 -6.55 16.62 5.56
CA LEU A 315 -7.26 15.53 4.87
C LEU A 315 -6.96 14.17 5.51
N ALA A 316 -5.68 13.89 5.82
CA ALA A 316 -5.27 12.66 6.50
C ALA A 316 -5.94 12.52 7.88
N ARG A 317 -6.05 13.60 8.66
CA ARG A 317 -6.74 13.60 9.96
C ARG A 317 -8.25 13.40 9.84
N ASN A 318 -8.87 13.89 8.77
CA ASN A 318 -10.30 13.69 8.51
C ASN A 318 -10.63 12.20 8.29
N GLY A 319 -9.67 11.42 7.79
CA GLY A 319 -9.82 9.99 7.55
C GLY A 319 -10.54 9.67 6.24
N GLY A 320 -11.19 8.51 6.19
CA GLY A 320 -11.69 7.91 4.95
C GLY A 320 -10.72 6.90 4.37
N THR A 321 -10.84 6.61 3.07
CA THR A 321 -9.94 5.72 2.34
C THR A 321 -8.81 6.49 1.68
N GLU A 322 -7.72 5.80 1.31
CA GLU A 322 -6.63 6.39 0.54
C GLU A 322 -7.14 7.01 -0.76
N MET A 323 -8.05 6.32 -1.45
CA MET A 323 -8.69 6.85 -2.66
C MET A 323 -9.55 8.09 -2.41
N SER A 324 -10.33 8.14 -1.32
CA SER A 324 -11.11 9.35 -1.03
C SER A 324 -10.23 10.55 -0.70
N LEU A 325 -9.14 10.33 0.03
CA LEU A 325 -8.16 11.37 0.35
C LEU A 325 -7.49 11.89 -0.91
N GLN A 326 -7.02 10.99 -1.77
CA GLN A 326 -6.37 11.34 -3.03
C GLN A 326 -7.30 12.17 -3.91
N LEU A 327 -8.56 11.75 -4.08
CA LEU A 327 -9.54 12.48 -4.88
C LEU A 327 -9.91 13.83 -4.27
N ALA A 328 -9.99 13.94 -2.94
CA ALA A 328 -10.19 15.21 -2.26
C ALA A 328 -9.01 16.16 -2.50
N ALA A 329 -7.78 15.70 -2.30
CA ALA A 329 -6.57 16.49 -2.54
C ALA A 329 -6.47 17.03 -3.97
N LEU A 330 -6.80 16.21 -4.97
CA LEU A 330 -6.81 16.64 -6.38
C LEU A 330 -7.87 17.71 -6.63
N ARG A 331 -9.09 17.53 -6.12
CA ARG A 331 -10.19 18.50 -6.29
C ARG A 331 -9.86 19.83 -5.61
N ASP A 332 -9.33 19.77 -4.40
CA ASP A 332 -9.03 20.95 -3.60
C ASP A 332 -7.84 21.76 -4.17
N ASP A 333 -6.89 21.11 -4.87
CA ASP A 333 -5.81 21.79 -5.64
C ASP A 333 -6.24 22.15 -7.09
N ASN A 334 -7.54 22.05 -7.42
CA ASN A 334 -8.10 22.32 -8.75
C ASN A 334 -7.48 21.48 -9.88
N ILE A 335 -7.05 20.26 -9.58
CA ILE A 335 -6.55 19.30 -10.56
C ILE A 335 -7.71 18.42 -11.06
N PRO A 336 -8.00 18.40 -12.37
CA PRO A 336 -9.03 17.53 -12.93
C PRO A 336 -8.78 16.06 -12.59
N ILE A 337 -9.83 15.32 -12.23
CA ILE A 337 -9.72 13.86 -11.95
C ILE A 337 -9.71 13.01 -13.22
N ASP A 338 -10.02 13.61 -14.37
CA ASP A 338 -9.95 13.00 -15.68
C ASP A 338 -8.79 13.62 -16.49
N PRO A 339 -7.97 12.79 -17.15
CA PRO A 339 -6.87 13.26 -17.98
C PRO A 339 -7.38 13.96 -19.26
N PRO A 340 -6.65 14.99 -19.76
CA PRO A 340 -6.89 15.58 -21.08
C PRO A 340 -6.95 14.53 -22.18
N THR A 341 -7.78 14.67 -23.22
CA THR A 341 -8.03 13.61 -24.23
C THR A 341 -6.76 13.05 -24.89
N ASP A 342 -5.75 13.88 -25.11
CA ASP A 342 -4.47 13.53 -25.74
C ASP A 342 -3.43 12.95 -24.77
N TRP A 343 -3.69 13.00 -23.46
CA TRP A 343 -2.77 12.50 -22.45
C TRP A 343 -2.62 10.97 -22.52
N GLN A 344 -1.39 10.49 -22.39
CA GLN A 344 -1.06 9.07 -22.28
C GLN A 344 -0.18 8.83 -21.05
N PRO A 345 -0.32 7.69 -20.36
CA PRO A 345 0.59 7.31 -19.30
C PRO A 345 2.03 7.30 -19.78
N ARG A 346 2.94 7.96 -19.05
CA ARG A 346 4.38 7.78 -19.29
C ARG A 346 4.71 6.30 -19.14
N LYS A 347 5.47 5.72 -20.07
CA LYS A 347 6.03 4.38 -19.89
C LYS A 347 6.89 4.40 -18.62
N ALA A 348 6.72 3.40 -17.76
CA ALA A 348 7.61 3.22 -16.62
C ALA A 348 9.05 3.05 -17.16
N GLU A 349 9.97 3.88 -16.68
CA GLU A 349 11.41 3.74 -16.93
C GLU A 349 12.01 2.60 -16.12
#